data_AF-N8X101-F1
#
_entry.id   AF-N8X101-F1
#
_cell.length_a   1.000
_cell.length_b   1.000
_cell.length_c   1.000
_cell.angle_alpha   90.00
_cell.angle_beta   90.00
_cell.angle_gamma   90.00
#
_symmetry.space_group_name_H-M   'P 1'
#
loop_
_entity.id
_entity.type
_entity.pdbx_description
1 polymer ?
#
loop_
_entity_poly.entity_id
_entity_poly.type
_entity_poly.pdbx_seq_one_letter_code
_entity_poly.pdbx_strand_id
1 'polypeptide(L)'
;MKEPEKISKKPSKLSRLSYYCSILNIFIIAASIFYSIYIASQSCKFTHICERPLYELLFVSAAFLCTCISLIGLSLAYLSSNTEENADLHYRNLGMAWNRNILFLSMLYIAFFAIMLLT
;
A
#
# COMPACT_ATOMS: atom_id res chain seq x y z
N MET A 1 -42.81 -13.60 -24.65
CA MET A 1 -41.69 -12.75 -24.23
C MET A 1 -41.19 -13.27 -22.89
N LYS A 2 -39.98 -13.81 -22.81
CA LYS A 2 -39.35 -14.20 -21.53
C LYS A 2 -38.74 -12.93 -20.93
N GLU A 3 -39.08 -12.61 -19.68
CA GLU A 3 -38.39 -11.57 -18.92
C GLU A 3 -36.89 -11.91 -18.86
N PRO A 4 -35.99 -10.92 -19.02
CA PRO A 4 -34.57 -11.16 -18.79
C PRO A 4 -34.38 -11.46 -17.30
N GLU A 5 -33.92 -12.67 -16.99
CA GLU A 5 -33.42 -13.03 -15.67
C GLU A 5 -32.43 -11.96 -15.22
N LYS A 6 -32.76 -11.25 -14.14
CA LYS A 6 -31.79 -10.45 -13.38
C LYS A 6 -30.75 -11.43 -12.84
N ILE A 7 -29.70 -11.66 -13.61
CA ILE A 7 -28.48 -12.30 -13.13
C ILE A 7 -28.05 -11.49 -11.91
N SER A 8 -28.23 -12.06 -10.73
CA SER A 8 -27.74 -11.50 -9.47
C SER A 8 -26.22 -11.49 -9.56
N LYS A 9 -25.67 -10.36 -10.02
CA LYS A 9 -24.24 -10.15 -10.24
C LYS A 9 -23.55 -10.15 -8.88
N LYS A 10 -22.99 -11.31 -8.49
CA LYS A 10 -22.12 -11.36 -7.31
C LYS A 10 -20.94 -10.40 -7.54
N PRO A 11 -20.65 -9.51 -6.59
CA PRO A 11 -19.55 -8.57 -6.76
C PRO A 11 -18.21 -9.30 -6.81
N SER A 12 -17.34 -8.81 -7.69
CA SER A 12 -15.96 -9.29 -7.87
C SER A 12 -15.18 -9.25 -6.56
N LYS A 13 -14.77 -10.42 -6.08
CA LYS A 13 -14.07 -10.55 -4.79
C LYS A 13 -12.62 -10.08 -4.93
N LEU A 14 -12.01 -10.34 -6.09
CA LEU A 14 -10.61 -10.01 -6.36
C LEU A 14 -10.40 -8.50 -6.48
N SER A 15 -11.31 -7.79 -7.15
CA SER A 15 -11.22 -6.32 -7.28
C SER A 15 -11.37 -5.62 -5.93
N ARG A 16 -12.24 -6.13 -5.06
CA ARG A 16 -12.38 -5.63 -3.68
C ARG A 16 -11.15 -5.92 -2.84
N LEU A 17 -10.56 -7.11 -2.98
CA LEU A 17 -9.34 -7.47 -2.26
C LEU A 17 -8.16 -6.58 -2.68
N SER A 18 -8.01 -6.30 -3.98
CA SER A 18 -7.03 -5.33 -4.50
C SER A 18 -7.19 -3.94 -3.86
N TYR A 19 -8.44 -3.48 -3.75
CA TYR A 19 -8.77 -2.21 -3.09
C TYR A 19 -8.45 -2.23 -1.58
N TYR A 20 -8.73 -3.33 -0.88
CA TYR A 20 -8.37 -3.48 0.54
C TYR A 20 -6.85 -3.50 0.75
N CYS A 21 -6.07 -4.07 -0.17
CA CYS A 21 -4.60 -3.94 -0.15
C CYS A 21 -4.16 -2.47 -0.21
N SER A 22 -4.81 -1.66 -1.06
CA SER A 22 -4.52 -0.22 -1.13
C SER A 22 -4.84 0.50 0.17
N ILE A 23 -6.01 0.21 0.76
CA ILE A 23 -6.41 0.81 2.06
C ILE A 23 -5.41 0.43 3.15
N LEU A 24 -5.01 -0.84 3.24
CA LEU A 24 -4.05 -1.31 4.22
C LEU A 24 -2.71 -0.56 4.10
N ASN A 25 -2.22 -0.37 2.88
CA ASN A 25 -1.00 0.41 2.64
C ASN A 25 -1.14 1.87 3.08
N ILE A 26 -2.29 2.50 2.85
CA ILE A 26 -2.55 3.87 3.32
C ILE A 26 -2.46 3.93 4.85
N PHE A 27 -3.04 2.95 5.55
CA PHE A 27 -2.95 2.88 7.01
C PHE A 27 -1.51 2.69 7.50
N ILE A 28 -0.72 1.82 6.86
CA ILE A 28 0.69 1.62 7.21
C ILE A 28 1.47 2.94 7.06
N ILE A 29 1.32 3.62 5.91
CA ILE A 29 2.00 4.89 5.65
C ILE A 29 1.57 5.96 6.65
N ALA A 30 0.27 6.09 6.91
CA ALA A 30 -0.25 7.05 7.88
C ALA A 30 0.31 6.78 9.28
N ALA A 31 0.32 5.52 9.73
CA ALA A 31 0.89 5.12 11.01
C ALA A 31 2.39 5.47 11.11
N SER A 32 3.16 5.20 10.05
CA SER A 32 4.58 5.58 9.99
C SER A 32 4.79 7.09 10.09
N ILE A 33 3.97 7.89 9.38
CA ILE A 33 4.04 9.37 9.46
C ILE A 33 3.70 9.86 10.87
N PHE A 34 2.60 9.38 11.47
CA PHE A 34 2.20 9.77 12.82
C PHE A 34 3.26 9.41 13.86
N TYR A 35 3.81 8.20 13.77
CA TYR A 35 4.91 7.78 14.64
C TYR A 35 6.11 8.70 14.52
N SER A 36 6.41 9.18 13.31
CA SER A 36 7.56 10.05 13.04
C SER A 36 7.37 11.47 13.55
N ILE A 37 6.16 12.01 13.40
CA ILE A 37 5.80 13.29 14.00
C ILE A 37 5.86 13.17 15.52
N TYR A 38 5.36 12.07 16.09
CA TYR A 38 5.42 11.81 17.52
C TYR A 38 6.87 11.80 18.03
N ILE A 39 7.76 11.04 17.40
CA ILE A 39 9.18 11.00 17.77
C ILE A 39 9.85 12.37 17.58
N ALA A 40 9.60 13.07 16.47
CA ALA A 40 10.13 14.41 16.23
C ALA A 40 9.65 15.46 17.24
N SER A 41 8.47 15.25 17.83
CA SER A 41 7.91 16.14 18.86
C SER A 41 8.50 15.91 20.26
N GLN A 42 9.17 14.78 20.50
CA GLN A 42 9.84 14.52 21.78
C GLN A 42 11.16 15.29 21.83
N SER A 43 11.28 16.22 22.78
CA SER A 43 12.53 16.94 23.02
C SER A 43 13.59 15.97 23.52
N CYS A 44 14.62 15.73 22.70
CA CYS A 44 15.76 14.87 23.01
C CYS A 44 16.33 15.22 24.39
N LYS A 45 16.09 14.38 25.39
CA LYS A 45 16.81 14.45 26.67
C LYS A 45 18.21 13.90 26.43
N PHE A 46 19.17 14.81 26.42
CA PHE A 46 20.61 14.55 26.37
C PHE A 46 21.01 13.49 27.41
N THR A 47 21.13 12.22 27.02
CA THR A 47 22.03 11.24 27.66
C THR A 47 22.11 9.88 26.96
N HIS A 48 21.25 9.55 25.99
CA HIS A 48 21.45 8.36 25.17
C HIS A 48 21.31 8.73 23.70
N ILE A 49 22.39 8.50 22.95
CA ILE A 49 22.47 8.37 21.48
C ILE A 49 21.10 8.56 20.83
N CYS A 50 20.83 9.74 20.25
CA CYS A 50 19.59 10.00 19.52
C CYS A 50 19.32 8.78 18.63
N GLU A 51 18.17 8.12 18.80
CA GLU A 51 17.75 6.83 18.21
C GLU A 51 17.59 6.87 16.68
N ARG A 52 18.47 7.61 16.00
CA ARG A 52 18.45 7.82 14.57
C ARG A 52 18.45 6.55 13.73
N PRO A 53 19.27 5.52 14.02
CA PRO A 53 19.26 4.32 13.18
C PRO A 53 17.98 3.49 13.32
N LEU A 54 17.26 3.58 14.44
CA LEU A 54 16.07 2.76 14.67
C LEU A 54 14.85 3.27 13.89
N TYR A 55 14.69 4.60 13.76
CA TYR A 55 13.56 5.17 13.01
C TYR A 55 13.68 4.92 11.50
N GLU A 56 14.89 5.03 10.94
CA GLU A 56 15.13 4.82 9.51
C GLU A 56 14.84 3.37 9.14
N LEU A 57 15.29 2.43 9.97
CA LEU A 57 15.02 1.01 9.80
C LEU A 57 13.52 0.68 9.83
N LEU A 58 12.76 1.35 10.71
CA LEU A 58 11.30 1.18 10.82
C LEU A 58 10.58 1.70 9.56
N PHE A 59 11.01 2.84 9.01
CA PHE A 59 10.45 3.34 7.77
C PHE A 59 10.78 2.48 6.55
N VAL A 60 12.01 2.01 6.44
CA VAL A 60 12.46 1.18 5.31
C VAL A 60 11.74 -0.16 5.33
N SER A 61 11.57 -0.76 6.51
CA SER A 61 10.78 -1.98 6.66
C SER A 61 9.29 -1.76 6.34
N ALA A 62 8.69 -0.64 6.75
CA ALA A 62 7.33 -0.27 6.36
C ALA A 62 7.20 -0.06 4.84
N ALA A 63 8.16 0.61 4.20
CA ALA A 63 8.18 0.81 2.76
C ALA A 63 8.34 -0.52 1.99
N PHE A 64 9.16 -1.43 2.50
CA PHE A 64 9.30 -2.78 1.94
C PHE A 64 7.98 -3.57 2.05
N LEU A 65 7.32 -3.53 3.21
CA LEU A 65 6.03 -4.16 3.40
C LEU A 65 4.96 -3.58 2.43
N CYS A 66 4.90 -2.26 2.29
CA CYS A 66 4.01 -1.58 1.36
C CYS A 66 4.28 -1.96 -0.11
N THR A 67 5.54 -2.20 -0.46
CA THR A 67 5.94 -2.70 -1.79
C THR A 67 5.35 -4.10 -2.03
N CYS A 68 5.53 -5.02 -1.09
CA CYS A 68 4.98 -6.38 -1.19
C CYS A 68 3.45 -6.37 -1.30
N ILE A 69 2.75 -5.62 -0.44
CA ILE A 69 1.29 -5.53 -0.45
C ILE A 69 0.79 -4.88 -1.74
N SER A 70 1.47 -3.85 -2.25
CA SER A 70 1.11 -3.20 -3.51
C SER A 70 1.26 -4.14 -4.70
N LEU A 71 2.31 -4.97 -4.74
CA LEU A 71 2.50 -5.98 -5.77
C LEU A 71 1.39 -7.05 -5.73
N ILE A 72 0.99 -7.50 -4.55
CA ILE A 72 -0.15 -8.41 -4.37
C ILE A 72 -1.44 -7.74 -4.87
N GLY A 73 -1.69 -6.49 -4.46
CA GLY A 73 -2.86 -5.73 -4.87
C GLY A 73 -2.96 -5.52 -6.38
N LEU A 74 -1.85 -5.23 -7.05
CA LEU A 74 -1.77 -5.12 -8.51
C LEU A 74 -2.00 -6.48 -9.19
N SER A 75 -1.40 -7.55 -8.67
CA SER A 75 -1.59 -8.92 -9.18
C SER A 75 -3.05 -9.34 -9.09
N LEU A 76 -3.73 -9.02 -7.99
CA LEU A 76 -5.17 -9.28 -7.80
C LEU A 76 -6.06 -8.50 -8.77
N ALA A 77 -5.73 -7.23 -9.04
CA ALA A 77 -6.46 -6.43 -10.02
C ALA A 77 -6.26 -6.94 -11.46
N TYR A 78 -5.06 -7.43 -11.77
CA TYR A 78 -4.77 -8.06 -13.06
C TYR A 78 -5.49 -9.40 -13.22
N LEU A 79 -5.49 -10.24 -12.17
CA LEU A 79 -6.25 -11.49 -12.17
C LEU A 79 -7.76 -11.23 -12.33
N SER A 80 -8.30 -10.22 -11.64
CA SER A 80 -9.74 -9.91 -11.73
C SER A 80 -10.19 -9.52 -13.13
N SER A 81 -9.32 -8.89 -13.95
CA SER A 81 -9.66 -8.58 -15.35
C SER A 81 -9.78 -9.82 -16.24
N ASN A 82 -9.07 -10.89 -15.90
CA ASN A 82 -9.00 -12.10 -16.72
C ASN A 82 -9.98 -13.18 -16.25
N THR A 83 -10.34 -13.21 -14.97
CA THR A 83 -11.16 -14.28 -14.38
C THR A 83 -12.60 -13.87 -14.11
N GLU A 84 -12.92 -12.57 -13.98
CA GLU A 84 -14.27 -12.12 -13.61
C GLU A 84 -14.89 -11.27 -14.74
N GLU A 85 -15.87 -11.86 -15.43
CA GLU A 85 -16.61 -11.25 -16.56
C GLU A 85 -17.38 -9.97 -16.17
N ASN A 86 -17.66 -9.78 -14.87
CA ASN A 86 -18.23 -8.56 -14.28
C ASN A 86 -17.35 -8.05 -13.13
N ALA A 87 -16.04 -7.90 -13.38
CA ALA A 87 -15.17 -7.20 -12.43
C ALA A 87 -15.76 -5.83 -12.08
N ASP A 88 -15.80 -5.50 -10.79
CA ASP A 88 -16.31 -4.21 -10.32
C ASP A 88 -15.30 -3.13 -10.73
N LEU A 89 -15.49 -2.59 -11.94
CA LEU A 89 -14.52 -1.75 -12.66
C LEU A 89 -14.06 -0.57 -11.81
N HIS A 90 -14.96 -0.05 -10.97
CA HIS A 90 -14.66 1.05 -10.07
C HIS A 90 -13.60 0.68 -9.03
N TYR A 91 -13.82 -0.39 -8.24
CA TYR A 91 -12.85 -0.83 -7.22
C TYR A 91 -11.55 -1.33 -7.83
N ARG A 92 -11.62 -1.98 -9.00
CA ARG A 92 -10.42 -2.42 -9.71
C ARG A 92 -9.55 -1.23 -10.13
N ASN A 93 -10.15 -0.21 -10.75
CA ASN A 93 -9.40 0.95 -11.22
C ASN A 93 -8.83 1.76 -10.04
N LEU A 94 -9.59 1.91 -8.96
CA LEU A 94 -9.09 2.50 -7.72
C LEU A 94 -7.93 1.69 -7.14
N GLY A 95 -8.10 0.37 -6.98
CA GLY A 95 -7.05 -0.52 -6.48
C GLY A 95 -5.80 -0.49 -7.34
N MET A 96 -5.93 -0.47 -8.67
CA MET A 96 -4.77 -0.33 -9.57
C MET A 96 -4.08 1.02 -9.41
N ALA A 97 -4.83 2.12 -9.40
CA ALA A 97 -4.27 3.46 -9.30
C ALA A 97 -3.52 3.66 -7.96
N TRP A 98 -4.16 3.29 -6.85
CA TRP A 98 -3.57 3.43 -5.52
C TRP A 98 -2.39 2.50 -5.30
N ASN A 99 -2.51 1.20 -5.58
CA ASN A 99 -1.39 0.28 -5.42
C ASN A 99 -0.21 0.68 -6.32
N ARG A 100 -0.44 1.18 -7.55
CA ARG A 100 0.64 1.67 -8.41
C ARG A 100 1.36 2.89 -7.83
N ASN A 101 0.61 3.88 -7.35
CA ASN A 101 1.19 5.10 -6.80
C ASN A 101 1.98 4.81 -5.50
N ILE A 102 1.42 3.97 -4.64
CA ILE A 102 2.06 3.54 -3.40
C ILE A 102 3.33 2.74 -3.71
N LEU A 103 3.27 1.80 -4.65
CA LEU A 103 4.44 1.03 -5.09
C LEU A 103 5.57 1.94 -5.56
N PHE A 104 5.26 2.92 -6.40
CA PHE A 104 6.25 3.87 -6.90
C PHE A 104 6.88 4.68 -5.75
N LEU A 105 6.06 5.19 -4.84
CA LEU A 105 6.53 5.96 -3.68
C LEU A 105 7.41 5.10 -2.74
N SER A 106 7.00 3.87 -2.44
CA SER A 106 7.76 2.94 -1.61
C SER A 106 9.10 2.58 -2.25
N MET A 107 9.14 2.33 -3.56
CA MET A 107 10.37 2.03 -4.29
C MET A 107 11.33 3.24 -4.32
N LEU A 108 10.81 4.46 -4.52
CA LEU A 108 11.62 5.68 -4.44
C LEU A 108 12.26 5.84 -3.05
N TYR A 109 11.50 5.57 -1.99
CA TYR A 109 11.99 5.66 -0.62
C TYR A 109 13.09 4.63 -0.32
N ILE A 110 12.87 3.37 -0.74
CA ILE A 110 13.88 2.31 -0.60
C ILE A 110 15.15 2.66 -1.38
N ALA A 111 15.02 3.16 -2.62
CA ALA A 111 16.15 3.57 -3.44
C ALA A 111 16.94 4.74 -2.81
N PHE A 112 16.23 5.75 -2.30
CA PHE A 112 16.86 6.87 -1.58
C PHE A 112 17.65 6.38 -0.36
N PHE A 113 17.08 5.50 0.44
CA PHE A 113 17.77 4.95 1.61
C PHE A 113 18.98 4.08 1.22
N ALA A 114 18.86 3.27 0.17
CA ALA A 114 19.97 2.48 -0.35
C ALA A 114 21.13 3.37 -0.81
N ILE A 115 20.85 4.51 -1.46
CA ILE A 115 21.88 5.49 -1.85
C ILE A 115 22.54 6.09 -0.60
N MET A 116 21.75 6.51 0.40
CA MET A 116 22.27 7.06 1.66
C MET A 116 23.19 6.09 2.41
N LEU A 117 22.94 4.77 2.33
CA LEU A 117 23.81 3.77 2.93
C LEU A 117 25.12 3.52 2.16
N LEU A 118 25.14 3.83 0.87
CA LEU A 118 26.30 3.62 0.00
C LEU A 118 27.25 4.84 -0.02
N THR A 119 26.80 6.00 0.43
CA THR A 119 27.56 7.26 0.52
C THR A 119 28.08 7.50 1.93
#